data_AF-A0A026W522-F1
#
_entry.id   AF-A0A026W522-F1
#
_cell.length_a   1.000
_cell.length_b   1.000
_cell.length_c   1.000
_cell.angle_alpha   90.00
_cell.angle_beta   90.00
_cell.angle_gamma   90.00
#
_symmetry.space_group_name_H-M   'P 1'
#
loop_
_entity.id
_entity.type
_entity.pdbx_description
1 polymer ?
#
loop_
_entity_poly.entity_id
_entity_poly.type
_entity_poly.pdbx_seq_one_letter_code
_entity_poly.pdbx_strand_id
1 'polypeptide(L)'
;QVQYVKDLISFPLIKDSDWNEDCHTAICEYFKNPACILLSIYFENKLKVRFGIPEKIGSSFTYFLRTPWHVFTIDNFHTTVIFGNINRSAMLCVLKTMENIYVPAMLNINECSESILF
;
A
#
# COMPACT_ATOMS: atom_id res chain seq x y z
N GLN A 1 -6.18 -16.19 8.38
CA GLN A 1 -5.33 -15.11 7.82
C GLN A 1 -5.89 -14.57 6.52
N VAL A 2 -6.06 -15.39 5.46
CA VAL A 2 -6.63 -14.88 4.20
C VAL A 2 -8.07 -14.39 4.34
N GLN A 3 -8.95 -15.17 4.98
CA GLN A 3 -10.35 -14.76 5.19
C GLN A 3 -10.45 -13.41 5.91
N TYR A 4 -9.65 -13.23 6.95
CA TYR A 4 -9.59 -11.98 7.71
C TYR A 4 -9.19 -10.76 6.83
N VAL A 5 -8.24 -10.92 5.90
CA VAL A 5 -7.92 -9.87 4.92
C VAL A 5 -9.10 -9.64 3.96
N LYS A 6 -9.80 -10.70 3.52
CA LYS A 6 -11.02 -10.55 2.71
C LYS A 6 -12.10 -9.75 3.45
N ASP A 7 -12.32 -10.04 4.73
CA ASP A 7 -13.32 -9.38 5.56
C ASP A 7 -13.03 -7.88 5.79
N LEU A 8 -11.74 -7.50 5.82
CA LEU A 8 -11.30 -6.10 5.91
C LEU A 8 -11.45 -5.32 4.60
N ILE A 9 -11.54 -6.01 3.47
CA ILE A 9 -11.65 -5.39 2.16
C ILE A 9 -13.13 -5.12 1.89
N SER A 10 -13.59 -3.94 2.28
CA SER A 10 -14.92 -3.43 1.91
C SER A 10 -14.94 -2.89 0.47
N PHE A 11 -14.44 -3.67 -0.51
CA PHE A 11 -14.57 -3.33 -1.92
C PHE A 11 -15.90 -3.88 -2.43
N PRO A 12 -16.88 -3.05 -2.81
CA PRO A 12 -18.21 -3.51 -3.23
C PRO A 12 -18.21 -4.31 -4.56
N LEU A 13 -17.03 -4.48 -5.18
CA LEU A 13 -16.88 -5.05 -6.52
C LEU A 13 -16.08 -6.36 -6.55
N ILE A 14 -15.47 -6.78 -5.45
CA ILE A 14 -14.70 -8.04 -5.41
C ILE A 14 -15.65 -9.17 -5.03
N LYS A 15 -15.82 -10.13 -5.94
CA LYS A 15 -16.56 -11.37 -5.69
C LYS A 15 -15.61 -12.45 -5.20
N ASP A 16 -16.15 -13.46 -4.53
CA ASP A 16 -15.33 -14.60 -4.11
C ASP A 16 -14.66 -15.33 -5.28
N SER A 17 -15.29 -15.31 -6.47
CA SER A 17 -14.73 -15.87 -7.71
C SER A 17 -13.48 -15.15 -8.23
N ASP A 18 -13.23 -13.91 -7.78
CA ASP A 18 -12.10 -13.13 -8.26
C ASP A 18 -10.78 -13.50 -7.55
N TRP A 19 -10.88 -14.20 -6.40
CA TRP A 19 -9.73 -14.65 -5.63
C TRP A 19 -9.11 -15.90 -6.26
N ASN A 20 -7.83 -15.79 -6.63
CA ASN A 20 -7.04 -16.90 -7.17
C ASN A 20 -5.96 -17.35 -6.18
N GLU A 21 -5.38 -18.54 -6.40
CA GLU A 21 -4.36 -19.10 -5.52
C GLU A 21 -3.14 -18.20 -5.33
N ASP A 22 -2.75 -17.42 -6.35
CA ASP A 22 -1.66 -16.45 -6.24
C ASP A 22 -1.96 -15.38 -5.18
N CYS A 23 -3.21 -14.88 -5.15
CA CYS A 23 -3.68 -13.93 -4.14
C CYS A 23 -3.62 -14.54 -2.73
N HIS A 24 -4.06 -15.80 -2.59
CA HIS A 24 -4.00 -16.51 -1.32
C HIS A 24 -2.56 -16.69 -0.84
N THR A 25 -1.67 -17.07 -1.74
CA THR A 25 -0.25 -17.30 -1.46
C THR A 25 0.44 -16.01 -1.04
N ALA A 26 0.22 -14.91 -1.76
CA ALA A 26 0.80 -13.61 -1.44
C ALA A 26 0.33 -13.08 -0.07
N ILE A 27 -0.96 -13.27 0.26
CA ILE A 27 -1.48 -12.89 1.59
C ILE A 27 -0.83 -13.77 2.67
N CYS A 28 -0.76 -15.08 2.48
CA CYS A 28 -0.10 -15.96 3.45
C CYS A 28 1.37 -15.57 3.68
N GLU A 29 2.09 -15.24 2.61
CA GLU A 29 3.49 -14.79 2.69
C GLU A 29 3.62 -13.46 3.44
N TYR A 30 2.70 -12.51 3.22
CA TYR A 30 2.65 -11.25 3.99
C TYR A 30 2.64 -11.51 5.50
N PHE A 31 1.80 -12.44 5.97
CA PHE A 31 1.73 -12.76 7.40
C PHE A 31 2.96 -13.53 7.91
N LYS A 32 3.58 -14.39 7.09
CA LYS A 32 4.71 -15.22 7.50
C LYS A 32 6.03 -14.48 7.53
N ASN A 33 6.27 -13.63 6.53
CA ASN A 33 7.56 -13.00 6.31
C ASN A 33 7.52 -11.55 6.77
N PRO A 34 8.07 -11.18 7.94
CA PRO A 34 7.97 -9.83 8.51
C PRO A 34 8.70 -8.75 7.69
N ALA A 35 9.51 -9.12 6.68
CA ALA A 35 10.13 -8.17 5.77
C ALA A 35 9.14 -7.60 4.73
N CYS A 36 7.99 -8.25 4.50
CA CYS A 36 6.96 -7.77 3.59
C CYS A 36 6.18 -6.60 4.24
N ILE A 37 6.68 -5.37 4.14
CA ILE A 37 6.14 -4.20 4.86
C ILE A 37 4.78 -3.75 4.31
N LEU A 38 4.58 -3.87 2.99
CA LEU A 38 3.44 -3.33 2.28
C LEU A 38 2.81 -4.39 1.39
N LEU A 39 1.53 -4.64 1.58
CA LEU A 39 0.68 -5.46 0.71
C LEU A 39 -0.34 -4.57 0.02
N SER A 40 -0.44 -4.68 -1.30
CA SER A 40 -1.40 -3.93 -2.12
C SER A 40 -2.31 -4.88 -2.86
N ILE A 41 -3.61 -4.59 -2.86
CA ILE A 41 -4.67 -5.38 -3.48
C ILE A 41 -5.44 -4.47 -4.43
N TYR A 42 -5.49 -4.86 -5.70
CA TYR A 42 -6.04 -4.01 -6.76
C TYR A 42 -6.60 -4.85 -7.91
N PHE A 43 -7.43 -4.21 -8.73
CA PHE A 43 -8.03 -4.86 -9.88
C PHE A 43 -7.40 -4.35 -11.18
N GLU A 44 -6.85 -5.26 -11.97
CA GLU A 44 -6.29 -4.99 -13.31
C GLU A 44 -6.66 -6.16 -14.22
N ASN A 45 -7.88 -6.09 -14.79
CA ASN A 45 -8.62 -7.17 -15.47
C ASN A 45 -8.95 -8.39 -14.59
N LYS A 46 -8.11 -8.70 -13.61
CA LYS A 46 -8.31 -9.68 -12.54
C LYS A 46 -7.82 -9.10 -11.22
N LEU A 47 -8.25 -9.70 -10.11
CA LEU A 47 -7.73 -9.35 -8.79
C LEU A 47 -6.24 -9.71 -8.72
N LYS A 48 -5.43 -8.75 -8.26
CA LYS A 48 -4.00 -8.90 -8.04
C LYS A 48 -3.65 -8.50 -6.63
N VAL A 49 -2.73 -9.26 -6.05
CA VAL A 49 -2.10 -8.97 -4.77
C VAL A 49 -0.60 -8.89 -5.00
N ARG A 50 0.04 -7.81 -4.55
CA ARG A 50 1.50 -7.64 -4.66
C ARG A 50 2.09 -7.04 -3.40
N PHE A 51 3.39 -7.22 -3.25
CA PHE A 51 4.17 -6.43 -2.30
C PHE A 51 4.55 -5.08 -2.92
N GLY A 52 4.48 -4.02 -2.12
CA GLY A 52 4.77 -2.66 -2.57
C GLY A 52 3.61 -1.98 -3.32
N ILE A 53 3.90 -0.81 -3.88
CA ILE A 53 2.91 0.01 -4.62
C ILE A 53 2.75 -0.54 -6.06
N PRO A 54 1.52 -0.66 -6.58
CA PRO A 54 1.30 -1.03 -7.98
C PRO A 54 1.83 0.03 -8.96
N GLU A 55 2.52 -0.42 -10.01
CA GLU A 55 3.07 0.44 -11.06
C GLU A 55 2.01 1.20 -11.86
N LYS A 56 0.82 0.60 -12.02
CA LYS A 56 -0.32 1.21 -12.70
C LYS A 56 -1.53 1.22 -11.78
N ILE A 57 -1.90 2.40 -11.32
CA ILE A 57 -3.10 2.61 -10.52
C ILE A 57 -4.23 3.00 -11.48
N GLY A 58 -4.98 2.00 -11.94
CA GLY A 58 -6.09 2.21 -12.87
C GLY A 58 -7.24 2.99 -12.23
N SER A 59 -7.66 2.59 -11.03
CA SER A 59 -8.83 3.17 -10.33
C SER A 59 -8.51 3.44 -8.86
N SER A 60 -8.24 2.37 -8.11
CA SER A 60 -8.02 2.39 -6.67
C SER A 60 -7.41 1.07 -6.21
N PHE A 61 -6.68 1.09 -5.12
CA PHE A 61 -6.15 -0.11 -4.47
C PHE A 61 -6.32 -0.03 -2.96
N THR A 62 -6.50 -1.18 -2.34
CA THR A 62 -6.44 -1.31 -0.88
C THR A 62 -5.01 -1.67 -0.50
N TYR A 63 -4.48 -1.03 0.54
CA TYR A 63 -3.15 -1.31 1.05
C TYR A 63 -3.21 -1.74 2.51
N PHE A 64 -2.24 -2.56 2.90
CA PHE A 64 -1.95 -2.95 4.27
C PHE A 64 -0.48 -2.69 4.54
N LEU A 65 -0.22 -1.64 5.30
CA LEU A 65 1.11 -1.20 5.72
C LEU A 65 1.32 -1.61 7.17
N ARG A 66 2.47 -2.21 7.47
CA ARG A 66 2.82 -2.60 8.83
C ARG A 66 4.23 -2.15 9.18
N THR A 67 4.55 -2.11 10.46
CA THR A 67 5.91 -1.89 10.91
C THR A 67 6.77 -3.13 10.64
N PRO A 68 7.96 -3.00 10.01
CA PRO A 68 8.84 -4.13 9.75
C PRO A 68 9.29 -4.87 11.01
N TRP A 69 9.63 -6.15 10.88
CA TRP A 69 10.18 -7.01 11.93
C TRP A 69 9.27 -7.30 13.14
N HIS A 70 8.00 -6.88 13.07
CA HIS A 70 7.01 -7.25 14.08
C HIS A 70 6.35 -8.58 13.70
N VAL A 71 6.24 -9.51 14.65
CA VAL A 71 5.52 -10.79 14.46
C VAL A 71 4.07 -10.58 14.85
N PHE A 72 3.14 -10.85 13.93
CA PHE A 72 1.72 -10.55 14.12
C PHE A 72 0.94 -11.80 14.56
N THR A 73 0.14 -11.63 15.61
CA THR A 73 -1.04 -12.45 15.90
C THR A 73 -2.29 -11.77 15.35
N ILE A 74 -3.38 -12.52 15.19
CA ILE A 74 -4.66 -11.97 14.69
C ILE A 74 -5.15 -10.83 15.59
N ASP A 75 -4.96 -10.97 16.91
CA ASP A 75 -5.37 -9.97 17.91
C ASP A 75 -4.62 -8.63 17.79
N ASN A 76 -3.36 -8.65 17.35
CA ASN A 76 -2.54 -7.43 17.22
C ASN A 76 -2.64 -6.79 15.82
N PHE A 77 -3.29 -7.43 14.86
CA PHE A 77 -3.28 -6.94 13.49
C PHE A 77 -3.96 -5.58 13.36
N HIS A 78 -5.14 -5.40 13.97
CA HIS A 78 -5.91 -4.17 13.90
C HIS A 78 -5.22 -2.95 14.54
N THR A 79 -4.36 -3.16 15.54
CA THR A 79 -3.67 -2.08 16.24
C THR A 79 -2.35 -1.70 15.59
N THR A 80 -1.81 -2.57 14.75
CA THR A 80 -0.42 -2.47 14.28
C THR A 80 -0.31 -2.33 12.75
N VAL A 81 -1.35 -2.70 12.02
CA VAL A 81 -1.41 -2.59 10.56
C VAL A 81 -2.29 -1.40 10.18
N ILE A 82 -1.69 -0.43 9.50
CA ILE A 82 -2.41 0.68 8.88
C ILE A 82 -2.95 0.17 7.55
N PHE A 83 -4.26 0.24 7.35
CA PHE A 83 -4.88 -0.17 6.10
C PHE A 83 -5.87 0.87 5.62
N GLY A 84 -6.07 0.91 4.31
CA GLY A 84 -6.98 1.87 3.70
C GLY A 84 -7.13 1.66 2.21
N ASN A 85 -8.04 2.41 1.62
CA ASN A 85 -8.25 2.45 0.17
C ASN A 85 -7.69 3.77 -0.36
N ILE A 86 -6.84 3.69 -1.38
CA ILE A 86 -6.34 4.85 -2.11
C ILE A 86 -6.90 4.79 -3.51
N ASN A 87 -7.65 5.80 -3.90
CA ASN A 87 -8.01 6.00 -5.30
C ASN A 87 -6.97 6.87 -6.01
N ARG A 88 -6.99 6.81 -7.35
CA ARG A 88 -6.05 7.58 -8.19
C ARG A 88 -6.12 9.07 -7.92
N SER A 89 -7.30 9.64 -7.69
CA SER A 89 -7.45 11.08 -7.45
C SER A 89 -6.83 11.51 -6.11
N ALA A 90 -7.03 10.74 -5.03
CA ALA A 90 -6.42 10.97 -3.73
C ALA A 90 -4.89 10.90 -3.81
N MET A 91 -4.34 9.92 -4.53
CA MET A 91 -2.89 9.84 -4.74
C MET A 91 -2.37 11.02 -5.56
N LEU A 92 -3.05 11.41 -6.63
CA LEU A 92 -2.69 12.58 -7.43
C LEU A 92 -2.76 13.86 -6.60
N CYS A 93 -3.75 14.00 -5.71
CA CYS A 93 -3.85 15.11 -4.78
C CYS A 93 -2.65 15.14 -3.83
N VAL A 94 -2.28 14.02 -3.21
CA VAL A 94 -1.11 13.95 -2.32
C VAL A 94 0.17 14.33 -3.08
N LEU A 95 0.40 13.75 -4.26
CA LEU A 95 1.57 14.06 -5.08
C LEU A 95 1.61 15.54 -5.48
N LYS A 96 0.48 16.12 -5.88
CA LYS A 96 0.38 17.52 -6.27
C LYS A 96 0.57 18.47 -5.08
N THR A 97 0.06 18.10 -3.91
CA THR A 97 0.30 18.84 -2.68
C THR A 97 1.78 18.79 -2.30
N MET A 98 2.41 17.62 -2.37
CA MET A 98 3.85 17.49 -2.13
C MET A 98 4.64 18.34 -3.14
N GLU A 99 4.37 18.23 -4.44
CA GLU A 99 4.98 19.06 -5.47
C GLU A 99 4.85 20.56 -5.14
N ASN A 100 3.65 21.01 -4.79
CA ASN A 100 3.39 22.41 -4.44
C ASN A 100 4.07 22.88 -3.15
N ILE A 101 4.51 21.97 -2.26
CA ILE A 101 5.26 22.31 -1.05
C ILE A 101 6.76 22.28 -1.34
N TYR A 102 7.24 21.21 -1.99
CA TYR A 102 8.65 21.00 -2.26
C TYR A 102 9.19 21.94 -3.34
N VAL A 103 8.42 22.25 -4.40
CA VAL A 103 8.87 23.15 -5.48
C VAL A 103 9.20 24.56 -4.95
N PRO A 104 8.29 25.27 -4.26
CA PRO A 104 8.64 26.57 -3.69
C PRO A 104 9.65 26.47 -2.55
N ALA A 105 9.69 25.37 -1.78
CA ALA A 105 10.76 25.18 -0.81
C ALA A 105 12.12 25.11 -1.50
N MET A 106 12.27 24.34 -2.58
CA MET A 106 13.52 24.27 -3.36
C MET A 106 13.88 25.58 -4.05
N LEU A 107 12.90 26.32 -4.58
CA LEU A 107 13.13 27.62 -5.22
C LEU A 107 13.50 28.72 -4.21
N ASN A 108 13.07 28.60 -2.95
CA ASN A 108 13.43 29.53 -1.87
C ASN A 108 14.70 29.11 -1.12
N ILE A 109 15.25 27.91 -1.37
CA ILE A 109 16.59 27.53 -0.91
C ILE A 109 17.60 28.21 -1.83
N ASN A 110 17.93 29.47 -1.52
CA ASN A 110 19.03 30.21 -2.16
C ASN A 110 20.42 29.79 -1.63
N GLU A 111 20.47 28.86 -0.67
CA GLU A 111 21.70 28.29 -0.11
C GLU A 111 21.50 26.79 0.11
N CYS A 112 21.66 26.00 -0.95
CA CYS A 112 22.09 24.60 -0.78
C CYS A 112 23.62 24.56 -0.93
N SER A 113 24.31 25.44 -0.22
CA SER A 113 25.74 25.33 0.05
C SER A 113 25.89 24.51 1.31
N GLU A 114 25.86 23.18 1.16
CA GLU A 114 26.95 22.29 1.58
C GLU A 114 26.54 20.83 1.32
N SER A 115 27.23 20.21 0.35
CA SER A 115 27.46 18.78 0.18
C SER A 115 26.26 17.82 0.30
N ILE A 116 25.60 17.56 -0.83
CA ILE A 116 25.16 16.19 -1.13
C ILE A 116 26.33 15.51 -1.85
N LEU A 117 27.32 15.06 -1.09
CA LEU A 117 28.34 14.11 -1.53
C LEU A 117 27.94 12.75 -0.97
N PHE A 118 27.37 11.91 -1.83
CA PHE A 118 27.38 10.46 -1.66
C PHE A 118 28.70 9.90 -2.22
#